data_AF-A0A930AZH8-F1
#
_entry.id   AF-A0A930AZH8-F1
#
_cell.length_a   1.000
_cell.length_b   1.000
_cell.length_c   1.000
_cell.angle_alpha   90.00
_cell.angle_beta   90.00
_cell.angle_gamma   90.00
#
_symmetry.space_group_name_H-M   'P 1'
#
loop_
_entity.id
_entity.type
_entity.pdbx_description
1 polymer ?
#
loop_
_entity_poly.entity_id
_entity_poly.type
_entity_poly.pdbx_seq_one_letter_code
_entity_poly.pdbx_strand_id
1 'polypeptide(L)' 'DLPFTLLSDESTETIQAYDVWVEKSMYGRKYMGIERSTYLIDEKGIIIKTFQKVKATSHVEDVLKEL' A
#
# COMPACT_ATOMS: atom_id res chain seq x y z
N ASP A 1 9.32 12.90 15.09
CA ASP A 1 9.89 12.41 13.83
C ASP A 1 9.73 10.92 13.68
N LEU A 2 9.56 10.48 12.44
CA LEU A 2 9.59 9.07 12.06
C LEU A 2 11.00 8.73 11.56
N PRO A 3 11.56 7.56 11.91
CA PRO A 3 12.93 7.18 11.52
C PRO A 3 13.02 6.69 10.06
N PHE A 4 12.12 7.16 9.19
CA PHE A 4 12.02 6.74 7.80
C PHE A 4 11.37 7.83 6.93
N THR A 5 11.62 7.75 5.63
CA THR A 5 11.09 8.71 4.64
C THR A 5 9.62 8.46 4.36
N LEU A 6 8.83 9.54 4.31
CA LEU A 6 7.49 9.53 3.74
C LEU A 6 7.56 10.16 2.34
N LEU A 7 7.01 9.45 1.36
CA LEU A 7 6.90 9.96 -0.02
C LEU A 7 5.56 10.67 -0.20
N SER A 8 5.54 11.71 -1.03
CA SER A 8 4.31 12.40 -1.46
C SER A 8 4.02 12.02 -2.91
N ASP A 9 2.83 11.44 -3.16
CA ASP A 9 2.37 11.01 -4.48
C ASP A 9 1.12 11.79 -4.88
N GLU A 10 1.24 13.12 -5.00
CA GLU A 10 0.10 14.01 -5.31
C GLU A 10 -0.53 13.72 -6.68
N SER A 11 0.26 13.26 -7.65
CA SER A 11 -0.21 12.88 -8.99
C SER A 11 -0.93 11.53 -9.01
N THR A 12 -0.82 10.73 -7.95
CA THR A 12 -1.30 9.35 -7.85
C THR A 12 -0.67 8.34 -8.82
N GLU A 13 0.37 8.72 -9.55
CA GLU A 13 1.02 7.87 -10.55
C GLU A 13 1.62 6.61 -9.91
N THR A 14 2.26 6.78 -8.74
CA THR A 14 2.88 5.66 -8.05
C THR A 14 1.83 4.67 -7.58
N ILE A 15 0.81 5.14 -6.85
CA ILE A 15 -0.23 4.24 -6.32
C ILE A 15 -1.07 3.58 -7.42
N GLN A 16 -1.19 4.19 -8.60
CA GLN A 16 -1.81 3.55 -9.76
C GLN A 16 -0.91 2.46 -10.36
N ALA A 17 0.39 2.70 -10.49
CA ALA A 17 1.35 1.69 -10.96
C ALA A 17 1.40 0.45 -10.06
N TYR A 18 1.11 0.61 -8.77
CA TYR A 18 1.03 -0.49 -7.80
C TYR A 18 -0.38 -1.11 -7.68
N ASP A 19 -1.34 -0.68 -8.50
CA ASP A 19 -2.73 -1.18 -8.51
C ASP A 19 -3.47 -1.04 -7.16
N VAL A 20 -3.17 0.03 -6.40
CA VAL A 20 -3.85 0.31 -5.11
C VAL A 20 -4.83 1.47 -5.19
N TRP A 21 -4.96 2.09 -6.37
CA TRP A 21 -5.96 3.11 -6.64
C TRP A 21 -7.25 2.46 -7.15
N VAL A 22 -8.19 2.20 -6.23
CA VAL A 22 -9.36 1.35 -6.50
C VAL A 22 -10.69 2.12 -6.38
N GLU A 23 -11.70 1.68 -7.11
CA GLU A 23 -13.07 2.19 -6.94
C GLU A 23 -13.65 1.65 -5.62
N LYS A 24 -14.12 2.56 -4.77
CA LYS A 24 -14.83 2.26 -3.54
C LYS A 24 -16.27 2.74 -3.65
N SER A 25 -17.19 1.99 -3.05
CA SER A 25 -18.59 2.37 -2.92
C SER A 25 -18.93 2.54 -1.45
N MET A 26 -19.43 3.70 -1.07
CA MET A 26 -19.90 3.96 0.29
C MET A 26 -21.22 4.72 0.22
N TYR A 27 -22.25 4.19 0.88
CA TYR A 27 -23.60 4.78 0.89
C TYR A 27 -24.14 5.12 -0.51
N GLY A 28 -23.93 4.22 -1.48
CA GLY A 28 -24.39 4.39 -2.86
C GLY A 28 -23.57 5.38 -3.70
N ARG A 29 -22.50 5.97 -3.16
CA ARG A 29 -21.58 6.85 -3.91
C ARG A 29 -20.31 6.09 -4.26
N LYS A 30 -19.91 6.17 -5.53
CA LYS A 30 -18.64 5.63 -6.04
C LYS A 30 -17.57 6.72 -6.02
N TYR A 31 -16.38 6.38 -5.56
CA TYR A 31 -15.22 7.27 -5.59
C TYR A 31 -13.93 6.44 -5.65
N MET A 32 -12.88 7.03 -6.19
CA MET A 32 -11.56 6.41 -6.17
C MET A 32 -10.87 6.66 -4.84
N GLY A 33 -10.19 5.65 -4.30
CA GLY A 33 -9.45 5.78 -3.06
C GLY A 33 -8.36 4.75 -2.92
N ILE A 34 -7.39 5.06 -2.05
CA ILE A 34 -6.24 4.20 -1.79
C ILE A 34 -6.67 2.97 -1.01
N GLU A 35 -6.39 1.77 -1.52
CA GLU A 35 -6.43 0.54 -0.74
C GLU A 35 -5.13 0.40 0.06
N ARG A 36 -5.23 0.18 1.38
CA ARG A 36 -4.04 0.04 2.22
C ARG A 36 -3.35 -1.27 1.87
N SER A 37 -2.14 -1.16 1.35
CA SER A 37 -1.31 -2.28 0.92
C SER A 37 0.16 -2.07 1.31
N THR A 38 0.94 -3.13 1.29
CA THR A 38 2.39 -3.12 1.51
C THR A 38 3.07 -4.06 0.53
N TYR A 39 4.21 -3.63 0.01
CA TYR A 39 5.00 -4.36 -0.96
C TYR A 39 6.41 -4.55 -0.39
N LEU A 40 6.92 -5.78 -0.46
CA LEU A 40 8.30 -6.10 -0.14
C LEU A 40 9.06 -6.26 -1.45
N ILE A 41 10.13 -5.49 -1.61
CA ILE A 41 10.92 -5.40 -2.84
C ILE A 41 12.37 -5.76 -2.50
N ASP A 42 12.98 -6.66 -3.28
CA ASP A 42 14.37 -7.06 -3.09
C ASP A 42 15.38 -6.03 -3.67
N GLU A 43 16.68 -6.28 -3.50
CA GLU A 43 17.72 -5.37 -4.00
C GLU A 43 17.79 -5.24 -5.52
N LYS A 44 17.09 -6.11 -6.26
CA LYS A 44 17.00 -6.09 -7.72
C LYS A 44 15.76 -5.34 -8.22
N GLY A 45 14.94 -4.81 -7.30
CA GLY A 45 13.71 -4.11 -7.62
C GLY A 45 12.53 -5.03 -7.91
N ILE A 46 12.60 -6.31 -7.51
CA ILE A 46 11.54 -7.28 -7.74
C ILE A 46 10.62 -7.32 -6.52
N ILE A 47 9.31 -7.21 -6.75
CA ILE A 47 8.30 -7.42 -5.70
C ILE A 47 8.29 -8.90 -5.35
N ILE A 48 8.81 -9.24 -4.16
CA ILE A 48 8.87 -10.62 -3.67
C ILE A 48 7.67 -10.99 -2.80
N LYS A 49 6.96 -10.00 -2.25
CA LYS A 49 5.72 -10.21 -1.50
C LYS A 49 4.78 -9.01 -1.55
N THR A 50 3.48 -9.28 -1.56
CA THR A 50 2.42 -8.28 -1.52
C THR A 50 1.43 -8.57 -0.40
N PHE A 51 1.02 -7.52 0.31
CA PHE A 51 -0.04 -7.57 1.31
C PHE A 51 -1.10 -6.53 0.94
N GLN A 52 -2.31 -6.98 0.61
CA GLN A 52 -3.42 -6.10 0.20
C GLN A 52 -4.52 -6.11 1.26
N LYS A 53 -5.34 -5.05 1.31
CA LYS A 53 -6.49 -4.93 2.23
C LYS A 53 -6.13 -5.12 3.70
N VAL A 54 -4.95 -4.64 4.10
CA VAL A 54 -4.39 -4.95 5.42
C VAL A 54 -5.04 -4.10 6.53
N LYS A 55 -5.09 -4.66 7.74
CA LYS A 55 -5.53 -3.94 8.94
C LYS A 55 -4.30 -3.43 9.70
N ALA A 56 -4.27 -2.14 9.99
CA ALA A 56 -3.11 -1.50 10.60
C ALA A 56 -2.68 -2.13 11.94
N THR A 57 -3.62 -2.70 12.71
CA THR A 57 -3.37 -3.21 14.07
C THR A 57 -2.50 -4.47 14.12
N SER A 58 -2.54 -5.32 13.11
CA SER A 58 -1.79 -6.61 13.10
C SER A 58 -0.71 -6.66 12.03
N HIS A 59 -0.78 -5.78 11.03
CA HIS A 59 0.01 -5.89 9.80
C HIS A 59 1.52 -5.80 10.01
N VAL A 60 1.98 -5.01 10.99
CA VAL A 60 3.42 -4.83 11.23
C VAL A 60 4.11 -6.15 11.59
N GLU A 61 3.44 -6.99 12.39
CA GLU A 61 3.96 -8.30 12.79
C GLU A 61 4.04 -9.27 11.61
N ASP A 62 3.09 -9.17 10.67
CA ASP A 62 3.08 -9.99 9.46
C ASP A 62 4.19 -9.60 8.49
N VAL A 63 4.49 -8.30 8.36
CA VAL A 63 5.63 -7.82 7.56
C VAL A 63 6.95 -8.27 8.17
N LEU A 64 7.10 -8.16 9.50
CA LEU A 64 8.34 -8.52 10.19
C LEU A 64 8.71 -10.00 10.08
N LYS A 65 7.73 -10.90 9.90
CA LYS A 65 7.98 -12.35 9.71
C LYS A 65 8.56 -12.69 8.33
N GLU A 66 8.48 -11.77 7.39
CA GLU A 66 8.82 -11.98 5.98
C GLU A 66 10.08 -11.25 5.55
N LEU A 67 10.63 -10.44 6.46
CA LEU A 67 11.97 -9.86 6.37
C LEU A 67 13.02 -10.87 6.85
#